data_AF-A0A8J8T0M3-F1
#
_entry.id   AF-A0A8J8T0M3-F1
#
_cell.length_a   1.000
_cell.length_b   1.000
_cell.length_c   1.000
_cell.angle_alpha   90.00
_cell.angle_beta   90.00
_cell.angle_gamma   90.00
#
_symmetry.space_group_name_H-M   'P 1'
#
loop_
_entity.id
_entity.type
_entity.pdbx_description
1 polymer ?
#
loop_
_entity_poly.entity_id
_entity_poly.type
_entity_poly.pdbx_seq_one_letter_code
_entity_poly.pdbx_strand_id
1 'polypeptide(L)'
;MIVTTLFFLAMENGISKALTHKFEGICREQNDMEARKVRSQKAVKNIYKGFYFLGTTTFAYMLLKDSYIMPPLLGGNDSFYEHFTHYPYWEHPKYYTEFYMTCLGYNVAGLLQELFFEDRGRSDYLEMLIHHLITVYLVFFGYATNIFMGAPVILVHNASDTLISFVRVINESKYYGKGIFIFIPSLIVWIYMRCMTFPQLLYTVIFYTNHVYMPPLLMPLFRLCLCCLQCLHFYWTFLLFKIIYNFAFKGVADDIIDKNKVSNEKVKET
;
A
#
# COMPACT_ATOMS: atom_id res chain seq x y z
N MET A 1 17.21 -4.36 8.73
CA MET A 1 16.42 -3.12 8.65
C MET A 1 17.19 -1.96 8.02
N ILE A 2 18.25 -1.40 8.63
CA ILE A 2 18.95 -0.22 8.05
C ILE A 2 19.46 -0.48 6.62
N VAL A 3 20.13 -1.63 6.41
CA VAL A 3 20.63 -2.02 5.08
C VAL A 3 19.50 -2.13 4.05
N THR A 4 18.37 -2.76 4.42
CA THR A 4 17.22 -2.91 3.51
C THR A 4 16.56 -1.57 3.21
N THR A 5 16.45 -0.67 4.18
CA THR A 5 15.95 0.70 3.99
C THR A 5 16.83 1.50 3.03
N LEU A 6 18.15 1.52 3.26
CA LEU A 6 19.09 2.23 2.38
C LEU A 6 19.08 1.66 0.96
N PHE A 7 18.98 0.34 0.83
CA PHE A 7 18.84 -0.32 -0.46
C PHE A 7 17.61 0.17 -1.22
N PHE A 8 16.42 0.19 -0.59
CA PHE A 8 15.20 0.65 -1.24
C PHE A 8 15.22 2.15 -1.59
N LEU A 9 15.80 3.00 -0.73
CA LEU A 9 15.99 4.41 -1.04
C LEU A 9 16.91 4.63 -2.24
N ALA A 10 18.03 3.90 -2.30
CA ALA A 10 18.99 3.99 -3.40
C ALA A 10 18.37 3.46 -4.70
N MET A 11 17.65 2.34 -4.63
CA MET A 11 17.02 1.71 -5.78
C MET A 11 15.91 2.58 -6.36
N GLU A 12 15.01 3.12 -5.55
CA GLU A 12 13.94 4.00 -6.05
C GLU A 12 14.51 5.24 -6.73
N ASN A 13 15.45 5.93 -6.07
CA ASN A 13 16.09 7.12 -6.64
C ASN A 13 16.88 6.81 -7.91
N GLY A 14 17.57 5.66 -7.95
CA GLY A 14 18.32 5.20 -9.12
C GLY A 14 17.40 4.91 -10.31
N ILE A 15 16.33 4.16 -10.08
CA ILE A 15 15.32 3.83 -11.11
C ILE A 15 14.63 5.10 -11.61
N SER A 16 14.22 6.01 -10.71
CA SER A 16 13.63 7.30 -11.07
C SER A 16 14.56 8.10 -11.99
N LYS A 17 15.85 8.22 -11.66
CA LYS A 17 16.82 8.92 -12.53
C LYS A 17 17.01 8.23 -13.88
N ALA A 18 17.08 6.90 -13.90
CA ALA A 18 17.37 6.14 -15.12
C ALA A 18 16.20 6.07 -16.11
N LEU A 19 14.96 6.02 -15.61
CA LEU A 19 13.77 5.77 -16.44
C LEU A 19 12.91 7.01 -16.72
N THR A 20 13.05 8.11 -15.97
CA THR A 20 12.22 9.31 -16.18
C THR A 20 12.31 9.83 -17.61
N HIS A 21 13.51 10.06 -18.11
CA HIS A 21 13.71 10.56 -19.49
C HIS A 21 13.12 9.61 -20.55
N LYS A 22 13.17 8.30 -20.30
CA LYS A 22 12.55 7.31 -21.20
C LYS A 22 11.02 7.39 -21.17
N PHE A 23 10.44 7.64 -20.00
CA PHE A 23 9.00 7.76 -19.84
C PHE A 23 8.45 9.07 -20.43
N GLU A 24 9.23 10.16 -20.44
CA GLU A 24 8.80 11.44 -21.01
C GLU A 24 8.28 11.31 -22.45
N GLY A 25 8.89 10.47 -23.28
CA GLY A 25 8.45 10.23 -24.66
C GLY A 25 7.08 9.55 -24.79
N ILE A 26 6.56 8.93 -23.73
CA ILE A 26 5.23 8.31 -23.68
C ILE A 26 4.29 8.98 -22.69
N CYS A 27 4.71 10.05 -22.03
CA CYS A 27 3.89 10.79 -21.09
C CYS A 27 2.66 11.39 -21.81
N ARG A 28 1.53 11.46 -21.11
CA ARG A 28 0.30 12.08 -21.60
C ARG A 28 0.50 13.57 -21.91
N GLU A 29 1.26 14.26 -21.07
CA GLU A 29 1.58 15.67 -21.25
C GLU A 29 2.83 15.83 -22.11
N GLN A 30 2.76 16.65 -23.15
CA GLN A 30 3.86 16.88 -24.09
C GLN A 30 4.12 18.36 -24.37
N ASN A 31 3.18 19.24 -24.02
CA ASN A 31 3.27 20.67 -24.32
C ASN A 31 4.02 21.42 -23.22
N ASP A 32 3.77 21.06 -21.97
CA ASP A 32 4.46 21.63 -20.81
C ASP A 32 5.61 20.71 -20.36
N MET A 33 6.84 21.22 -20.48
CA MET A 33 8.05 20.49 -20.14
C MET A 33 8.12 20.14 -18.65
N GLU A 34 7.75 21.07 -17.77
CA GLU A 34 7.85 20.87 -16.33
C GLU A 34 6.78 19.89 -15.84
N ALA A 35 5.55 20.06 -16.32
CA ALA A 35 4.46 19.13 -16.03
C ALA A 35 4.77 17.71 -16.57
N ARG A 36 5.34 17.59 -17.77
CA ARG A 36 5.76 16.31 -18.35
C ARG A 36 6.79 15.61 -17.47
N LYS A 37 7.80 16.34 -16.99
CA LYS A 37 8.85 15.79 -16.12
C LYS A 37 8.28 15.30 -14.80
N VAL A 38 7.46 16.10 -14.12
CA VAL A 38 6.83 15.72 -12.83
C VAL A 38 5.94 14.49 -12.99
N ARG A 39 5.07 14.46 -14.01
CA ARG A 39 4.21 13.31 -14.31
C ARG A 39 5.01 12.06 -14.65
N SER A 40 6.09 12.20 -15.42
CA SER A 40 6.97 11.09 -15.77
C SER A 40 7.68 10.51 -14.55
N GLN A 41 8.14 11.36 -13.63
CA GLN A 41 8.70 10.91 -12.36
C GLN A 41 7.66 10.15 -11.53
N LYS A 42 6.43 10.67 -11.43
CA LYS A 42 5.30 10.00 -10.74
C LYS A 42 5.01 8.64 -11.35
N ALA A 43 4.99 8.53 -12.68
CA ALA A 43 4.78 7.27 -13.37
C ALA A 43 5.90 6.26 -13.08
N VAL A 44 7.17 6.67 -13.17
CA VAL A 44 8.31 5.80 -12.89
C VAL A 44 8.32 5.31 -11.44
N LYS A 45 7.99 6.17 -10.47
CA LYS A 45 7.80 5.75 -9.07
C LYS A 45 6.72 4.67 -8.97
N ASN A 46 5.59 4.82 -9.66
CA ASN A 46 4.53 3.80 -9.67
C ASN A 46 4.95 2.50 -10.41
N ILE A 47 5.80 2.55 -11.43
CA ILE A 47 6.38 1.35 -12.05
C ILE A 47 7.19 0.57 -11.00
N TYR A 48 8.08 1.26 -10.30
CA TYR A 48 8.89 0.66 -9.24
C TYR A 48 8.02 0.03 -8.15
N LYS A 49 7.03 0.78 -7.64
CA LYS A 49 6.07 0.30 -6.64
C LYS A 49 5.29 -0.92 -7.14
N GLY A 50 4.82 -0.90 -8.39
CA GLY A 50 4.07 -2.01 -8.99
C GLY A 50 4.86 -3.32 -9.01
N PHE A 51 6.13 -3.28 -9.43
CA PHE A 51 6.99 -4.48 -9.42
C PHE A 51 7.33 -4.96 -8.02
N TYR A 52 7.60 -4.03 -7.09
CA TYR A 52 7.83 -4.37 -5.69
C TYR A 52 6.60 -5.06 -5.07
N PHE A 53 5.41 -4.49 -5.25
CA PHE A 53 4.17 -5.05 -4.72
C PHE A 53 3.84 -6.40 -5.37
N LEU A 54 4.06 -6.56 -6.67
CA LEU A 54 3.87 -7.84 -7.35
C LEU A 54 4.78 -8.92 -6.74
N GLY A 55 6.09 -8.64 -6.65
CA GLY A 55 7.07 -9.59 -6.12
C GLY A 55 6.80 -9.96 -4.66
N THR A 56 6.50 -8.97 -3.82
CA THR A 56 6.17 -9.22 -2.41
C THR A 56 4.83 -9.91 -2.21
N THR A 57 3.82 -9.65 -3.05
CA THR A 57 2.54 -10.38 -3.03
C THR A 57 2.75 -11.85 -3.38
N THR A 58 3.49 -12.15 -4.44
CA THR A 58 3.81 -13.53 -4.83
C THR A 58 4.60 -14.23 -3.73
N PHE A 59 5.60 -13.56 -3.14
CA PHE A 59 6.38 -14.13 -2.04
C PHE A 59 5.51 -14.37 -0.80
N ALA A 60 4.70 -13.40 -0.39
CA ALA A 60 3.81 -13.52 0.76
C ALA A 60 2.81 -14.66 0.58
N TYR A 61 2.22 -14.81 -0.62
CA TYR A 61 1.33 -15.92 -0.92
C TYR A 61 2.04 -17.27 -0.83
N MET A 62 3.24 -17.40 -1.40
CA MET A 62 4.03 -18.64 -1.29
C MET A 62 4.43 -18.97 0.15
N LEU A 63 4.70 -17.95 0.97
CA LEU A 63 5.02 -18.08 2.38
C LEU A 63 3.80 -18.53 3.21
N LEU A 64 2.60 -18.07 2.83
CA LEU A 64 1.38 -18.23 3.62
C LEU A 64 0.50 -19.41 3.19
N LYS A 65 0.49 -19.81 1.92
CA LYS A 65 -0.49 -20.75 1.35
C LYS A 65 -0.62 -22.09 2.10
N ASP A 66 0.48 -22.59 2.65
CA ASP A 66 0.52 -23.86 3.40
C ASP A 66 0.62 -23.63 4.92
N SER A 67 0.47 -22.38 5.36
CA SER A 67 0.60 -21.97 6.76
C SER A 67 -0.77 -21.82 7.42
N TYR A 68 -0.81 -22.07 8.72
CA TYR A 68 -2.00 -21.91 9.56
C TYR A 68 -2.46 -20.45 9.72
N ILE A 69 -1.63 -19.46 9.31
CA ILE A 69 -1.93 -18.02 9.35
C ILE A 69 -2.52 -17.49 8.04
N MET A 70 -2.79 -18.36 7.06
CA MET A 70 -3.51 -17.97 5.85
C MET A 70 -4.96 -17.59 6.18
N PRO A 71 -5.45 -16.41 5.77
CA PRO A 71 -6.84 -16.03 6.03
C PRO A 71 -7.82 -16.96 5.32
N PRO A 72 -8.94 -17.35 5.94
CA PRO A 72 -9.93 -18.24 5.32
C PRO A 72 -10.48 -17.74 3.99
N LEU A 73 -10.71 -16.42 3.89
CA LEU A 73 -11.14 -15.82 2.62
C LEU A 73 -10.10 -15.98 1.51
N LEU A 74 -8.81 -16.13 1.81
CA LEU A 74 -7.74 -16.34 0.83
C LEU A 74 -7.40 -17.82 0.59
N GLY A 75 -8.22 -18.75 1.11
CA GLY A 75 -8.00 -20.20 0.99
C GLY A 75 -7.29 -20.83 2.19
N GLY A 76 -7.24 -20.14 3.33
CA GLY A 76 -6.82 -20.73 4.60
C GLY A 76 -7.93 -21.56 5.27
N ASN A 77 -7.57 -22.30 6.33
CA ASN A 77 -8.49 -23.15 7.08
C ASN A 77 -8.84 -22.52 8.45
N ASP A 78 -9.71 -23.18 9.20
CA ASP A 78 -10.16 -22.72 10.53
C ASP A 78 -9.02 -22.56 11.57
N SER A 79 -7.86 -23.18 11.33
CA SER A 79 -6.62 -22.98 12.09
C SER A 79 -6.23 -21.50 12.19
N PHE A 80 -6.70 -20.66 11.27
CA PHE A 80 -6.50 -19.23 11.31
C PHE A 80 -7.04 -18.56 12.57
N TYR A 81 -8.12 -19.06 13.18
CA TYR A 81 -8.62 -18.45 14.43
C TYR A 81 -7.87 -18.96 15.66
N GLU A 82 -7.30 -20.15 15.57
CA GLU A 82 -6.56 -20.80 16.64
C GLU A 82 -5.07 -20.42 16.63
N HIS A 83 -4.60 -19.64 15.66
CA HIS A 83 -3.19 -19.27 15.52
C HIS A 83 -2.63 -18.36 16.63
N PHE A 84 -3.38 -18.04 17.68
CA PHE A 84 -2.85 -17.37 18.87
C PHE A 84 -2.65 -18.32 20.06
N THR A 85 -3.13 -19.56 19.96
CA THR A 85 -3.09 -20.55 21.05
C THR A 85 -1.67 -20.95 21.45
N HIS A 86 -0.71 -20.94 20.52
CA HIS A 86 0.69 -21.30 20.77
C HIS A 86 1.60 -20.07 20.92
N TYR A 87 1.04 -18.86 21.05
CA TYR A 87 1.82 -17.65 21.30
C TYR A 87 2.58 -17.75 22.64
N PRO A 88 3.86 -17.31 22.73
CA PRO A 88 4.67 -16.66 21.68
C PRO A 88 5.56 -17.61 20.86
N TYR A 89 5.49 -18.92 21.09
CA TYR A 89 6.45 -19.90 20.56
C TYR A 89 5.94 -20.54 19.27
N TRP A 90 6.35 -19.97 18.14
CA TRP A 90 5.96 -20.42 16.81
C TRP A 90 7.18 -20.82 15.99
N GLU A 91 7.01 -21.84 15.15
CA GLU A 91 7.99 -22.16 14.12
C GLU A 91 7.75 -21.26 12.90
N HIS A 92 8.67 -20.33 12.66
CA HIS A 92 8.59 -19.44 11.51
C HIS A 92 8.75 -20.25 10.21
N PRO A 93 7.89 -20.04 9.20
CA PRO A 93 8.13 -20.57 7.87
C PRO A 93 9.51 -20.14 7.35
N LYS A 94 10.13 -20.97 6.50
CA LYS A 94 11.42 -20.64 5.90
C LYS A 94 11.35 -19.28 5.19
N TYR A 95 12.35 -18.43 5.42
CA TYR A 95 12.47 -17.07 4.87
C TYR A 95 11.49 -16.00 5.43
N TYR A 96 10.76 -16.30 6.50
CA TYR A 96 9.83 -15.36 7.12
C TYR A 96 10.52 -14.08 7.61
N THR A 97 11.67 -14.22 8.28
CA THR A 97 12.45 -13.08 8.78
C THR A 97 12.94 -12.18 7.65
N GLU A 98 13.48 -12.76 6.58
CA GLU A 98 13.97 -12.06 5.42
C GLU A 98 12.85 -11.29 4.72
N PHE A 99 11.68 -11.91 4.57
CA PHE A 99 10.47 -11.27 4.05
C PHE A 99 10.08 -10.05 4.90
N TYR A 100 9.98 -10.22 6.21
CA TYR A 100 9.61 -9.13 7.12
C TYR A 100 10.62 -7.99 7.13
N MET A 101 11.92 -8.30 7.18
CA MET A 101 12.98 -7.29 7.17
C MET A 101 13.02 -6.51 5.86
N THR A 102 12.65 -7.16 4.76
CA THR A 102 12.50 -6.54 3.44
C THR A 102 11.29 -5.60 3.45
N CYS A 103 10.11 -6.09 3.86
CA CYS A 103 8.90 -5.27 3.92
C CYS A 103 9.03 -4.09 4.89
N LEU A 104 9.61 -4.30 6.08
CA LEU A 104 9.89 -3.23 7.02
C LEU A 104 10.86 -2.20 6.43
N GLY A 105 11.93 -2.68 5.77
CA GLY A 105 12.89 -1.81 5.10
C GLY A 105 12.25 -0.88 4.08
N TYR A 106 11.36 -1.43 3.24
CA TYR A 106 10.59 -0.67 2.25
C TYR A 106 9.63 0.34 2.90
N ASN A 107 8.89 -0.07 3.94
CA ASN A 107 7.95 0.84 4.63
C ASN A 107 8.69 2.00 5.31
N VAL A 108 9.84 1.74 5.93
CA VAL A 108 10.68 2.80 6.51
C VAL A 108 11.25 3.71 5.42
N ALA A 109 11.67 3.15 4.27
CA ALA A 109 12.14 3.96 3.14
C ALA A 109 11.03 4.89 2.62
N GLY A 110 9.80 4.39 2.48
CA GLY A 110 8.64 5.19 2.10
C GLY A 110 8.32 6.29 3.11
N LEU A 111 8.38 6.00 4.41
CA LEU A 111 8.22 7.02 5.46
C LEU A 111 9.28 8.13 5.37
N LEU A 112 10.54 7.77 5.14
CA LEU A 112 11.62 8.75 4.98
C LEU A 112 11.42 9.59 3.71
N GLN A 113 10.95 8.98 2.61
CA GLN A 113 10.60 9.72 1.40
C GLN A 113 9.49 10.73 1.65
N GLU A 114 8.41 10.31 2.31
CA GLU A 114 7.29 11.20 2.63
C GLU A 114 7.73 12.37 3.52
N LEU A 115 8.58 12.13 4.52
CA LEU A 115 9.03 13.16 5.46
C LEU A 115 10.00 14.19 4.87
N PHE A 116 10.90 13.76 3.98
CA PHE A 116 12.05 14.56 3.57
C PHE A 116 12.04 14.98 2.09
N PHE A 117 11.33 14.27 1.22
CA PHE A 117 11.44 14.44 -0.23
C PHE A 117 10.12 14.73 -0.95
N GLU A 118 8.99 14.28 -0.40
CA GLU A 118 7.68 14.57 -0.97
C GLU A 118 7.15 15.95 -0.59
N ASP A 119 6.31 16.52 -1.45
CA ASP A 119 5.72 17.84 -1.27
C ASP A 119 4.61 17.83 -0.20
N ARG A 120 4.82 18.60 0.87
CA ARG A 120 3.86 18.78 1.97
C ARG A 120 2.57 19.50 1.57
N GLY A 121 2.57 20.20 0.43
CA GLY A 121 1.39 20.83 -0.15
C GLY A 121 0.47 19.87 -0.91
N ARG A 122 0.82 18.58 -0.99
CA ARG A 122 -0.01 17.55 -1.63
C ARG A 122 -1.26 17.27 -0.79
N SER A 123 -2.41 17.12 -1.46
CA SER A 123 -3.73 16.97 -0.82
C SER A 123 -3.89 15.71 0.01
N ASP A 124 -3.16 14.64 -0.29
CA ASP A 124 -3.16 13.37 0.43
C ASP A 124 -1.94 13.19 1.35
N TYR A 125 -1.14 14.25 1.59
CA TYR A 125 0.09 14.17 2.38
C TYR A 125 -0.15 13.63 3.79
N LEU A 126 -1.17 14.15 4.49
CA LEU A 126 -1.44 13.73 5.87
C LEU A 126 -1.94 12.29 5.94
N GLU A 127 -2.82 11.90 5.02
CA GLU A 127 -3.33 10.54 4.92
C GLU A 127 -2.20 9.53 4.66
N MET A 128 -1.29 9.85 3.73
CA MET A 128 -0.14 8.99 3.42
C MET A 128 0.90 8.96 4.56
N LEU A 129 1.14 10.08 5.25
CA LEU A 129 2.03 10.12 6.40
C LEU A 129 1.50 9.28 7.56
N ILE A 130 0.20 9.43 7.90
CA ILE A 130 -0.45 8.63 8.94
C ILE A 130 -0.40 7.15 8.57
N HIS A 131 -0.67 6.82 7.31
CA HIS A 131 -0.55 5.45 6.80
C HIS A 131 0.86 4.88 6.99
N HIS A 132 1.91 5.61 6.61
CA HIS A 132 3.29 5.15 6.73
C HIS A 132 3.72 4.99 8.20
N LEU A 133 3.32 5.89 9.09
CA LEU A 133 3.57 5.75 10.53
C LEU A 133 2.89 4.49 11.09
N ILE A 134 1.61 4.28 10.75
CA ILE A 134 0.84 3.11 11.19
C ILE A 134 1.44 1.81 10.66
N THR A 135 1.75 1.74 9.37
CA THR A 135 2.27 0.52 8.74
C THR A 135 3.68 0.17 9.22
N VAL A 136 4.58 1.15 9.39
CA VAL A 136 5.90 0.91 10.00
C VAL A 136 5.74 0.38 11.41
N TYR A 137 4.87 0.98 12.23
CA TYR A 137 4.59 0.51 13.58
C TYR A 137 4.04 -0.93 13.57
N LEU A 138 3.01 -1.22 12.77
CA LEU A 138 2.38 -2.54 12.71
C LEU A 138 3.34 -3.64 12.25
N VAL A 139 4.17 -3.38 11.23
CA VAL A 139 5.14 -4.36 10.71
C VAL A 139 6.26 -4.59 11.71
N PHE A 140 6.83 -3.52 12.27
CA PHE A 140 7.88 -3.63 13.29
C PHE A 140 7.38 -4.37 14.52
N PHE A 141 6.23 -3.95 15.04
CA PHE A 141 5.64 -4.50 16.24
C PHE A 141 5.20 -5.96 16.07
N GLY A 142 4.55 -6.28 14.94
CA GLY A 142 4.13 -7.65 14.64
C GLY A 142 5.31 -8.62 14.59
N TYR A 143 6.44 -8.19 14.03
CA TYR A 143 7.67 -8.98 14.04
C TYR A 143 8.30 -9.06 15.45
N ALA A 144 8.48 -7.91 16.12
CA ALA A 144 9.16 -7.85 17.42
C ALA A 144 8.42 -8.61 18.54
N THR A 145 7.10 -8.73 18.43
CA THR A 145 6.26 -9.43 19.40
C THR A 145 5.86 -10.84 18.96
N ASN A 146 6.28 -11.30 17.78
CA ASN A 146 5.84 -12.58 17.21
C ASN A 146 4.30 -12.68 17.12
N ILE A 147 3.62 -11.56 16.86
CA ILE A 147 2.22 -11.55 16.43
C ILE A 147 2.23 -11.69 14.91
N PHE A 148 2.01 -12.93 14.44
CA PHE A 148 2.14 -13.36 13.04
C PHE A 148 1.08 -12.79 12.08
N MET A 149 0.42 -11.70 12.45
CA MET A 149 -0.60 -11.04 11.64
C MET A 149 -0.02 -10.10 10.57
N GLY A 150 1.26 -9.74 10.67
CA GLY A 150 1.89 -8.82 9.71
C GLY A 150 1.95 -9.37 8.28
N ALA A 151 2.25 -10.66 8.08
CA ALA A 151 2.34 -11.24 6.73
C ALA A 151 0.97 -11.30 6.03
N PRO A 152 -0.12 -11.76 6.66
CA PRO A 152 -1.47 -11.64 6.09
C PRO A 152 -1.86 -10.18 5.80
N VAL A 153 -1.52 -9.25 6.70
CA VAL A 153 -1.75 -7.82 6.47
C VAL A 153 -0.99 -7.33 5.23
N ILE A 154 0.30 -7.63 5.12
CA ILE A 154 1.14 -7.26 3.96
C ILE A 154 0.59 -7.87 2.66
N LEU A 155 0.18 -9.14 2.66
CA LEU A 155 -0.39 -9.81 1.49
C LEU A 155 -1.64 -9.08 1.00
N VAL A 156 -2.60 -8.86 1.90
CA VAL A 156 -3.84 -8.12 1.62
C VAL A 156 -3.53 -6.71 1.08
N HIS A 157 -2.47 -6.09 1.59
CA HIS A 157 -2.10 -4.75 1.18
C HIS A 157 -1.47 -4.68 -0.21
N ASN A 158 -0.41 -5.45 -0.40
CA ASN A 158 0.39 -5.39 -1.63
C ASN A 158 -0.38 -5.97 -2.82
N ALA A 159 -1.28 -6.94 -2.59
CA ALA A 159 -2.09 -7.52 -3.66
C ALA A 159 -3.01 -6.46 -4.32
N SER A 160 -3.69 -5.62 -3.52
CA SER A 160 -4.53 -4.54 -4.05
C SER A 160 -3.71 -3.44 -4.72
N ASP A 161 -2.56 -3.11 -4.15
CA ASP A 161 -1.77 -1.94 -4.55
C ASP A 161 -0.98 -2.22 -5.84
N THR A 162 -0.70 -3.49 -6.14
CA THR A 162 -0.05 -3.92 -7.39
C THR A 162 -0.81 -3.41 -8.61
N LEU A 163 -2.12 -3.69 -8.70
CA LEU A 163 -2.92 -3.30 -9.87
C LEU A 163 -3.10 -1.78 -9.94
N ILE A 164 -3.35 -1.11 -8.80
CA ILE A 164 -3.50 0.35 -8.75
C ILE A 164 -2.23 1.05 -9.22
N SER A 165 -1.06 0.53 -8.88
CA SER A 165 0.22 1.09 -9.34
C SER A 165 0.30 1.08 -10.87
N PHE A 166 -0.09 -0.01 -11.53
CA PHE A 166 -0.12 -0.08 -12.99
C PHE A 166 -1.19 0.82 -13.62
N VAL A 167 -2.36 0.98 -12.98
CA VAL A 167 -3.37 1.96 -13.43
C VAL A 167 -2.80 3.37 -13.46
N ARG A 168 -2.11 3.77 -12.39
CA ARG A 168 -1.47 5.09 -12.30
C ARG A 168 -0.44 5.31 -13.41
N VAL A 169 0.37 4.31 -13.72
CA VAL A 169 1.33 4.38 -14.84
C VAL A 169 0.63 4.60 -16.18
N ILE A 170 -0.44 3.86 -16.45
CA ILE A 170 -1.19 3.99 -17.72
C ILE A 170 -1.84 5.37 -17.82
N ASN A 171 -2.41 5.87 -16.72
CA ASN A 171 -3.07 7.18 -16.66
C ASN A 171 -2.10 8.36 -16.89
N GLU A 172 -0.82 8.21 -16.56
CA GLU A 172 0.22 9.20 -16.86
C GLU A 172 0.83 9.05 -18.26
N SER A 173 0.46 8.00 -18.99
CA SER A 173 0.94 7.74 -20.36
C SER A 173 -0.04 8.24 -21.42
N LYS A 174 0.40 8.26 -22.68
CA LYS A 174 -0.45 8.48 -23.87
C LYS A 174 -1.64 7.51 -23.98
N TYR A 175 -1.65 6.42 -23.21
CA TYR A 175 -2.72 5.43 -23.15
C TYR A 175 -3.72 5.67 -22.02
N TYR A 176 -3.78 6.87 -21.43
CA TYR A 176 -4.64 7.19 -20.28
C TYR A 176 -6.10 6.73 -20.41
N GLY A 177 -6.69 6.74 -21.62
CA GLY A 177 -8.05 6.23 -21.85
C GLY A 177 -8.23 4.72 -21.62
N LYS A 178 -7.14 3.94 -21.64
CA LYS A 178 -7.14 2.49 -21.42
C LYS A 178 -6.97 2.10 -19.95
N GLY A 179 -6.66 3.05 -19.06
CA GLY A 179 -6.46 2.77 -17.63
C GLY A 179 -7.68 2.14 -16.96
N ILE A 180 -8.88 2.44 -17.49
CA ILE A 180 -10.15 1.89 -16.98
C ILE A 180 -10.19 0.36 -17.00
N PHE A 181 -9.60 -0.29 -18.01
CA PHE A 181 -9.62 -1.75 -18.15
C PHE A 181 -8.83 -2.46 -17.05
N ILE A 182 -7.84 -1.79 -16.45
CA ILE A 182 -7.09 -2.30 -15.30
C ILE A 182 -7.69 -1.76 -13.99
N PHE A 183 -8.31 -0.57 -14.03
CA PHE A 183 -8.92 0.03 -12.87
C PHE A 183 -10.10 -0.78 -12.32
N ILE A 184 -11.00 -1.26 -13.18
CA ILE A 184 -12.15 -2.09 -12.74
C ILE A 184 -11.71 -3.35 -11.97
N PRO A 185 -10.82 -4.22 -12.51
CA PRO A 185 -10.34 -5.36 -11.74
C PRO A 185 -9.55 -4.92 -10.50
N SER A 186 -8.81 -3.82 -10.55
CA SER A 186 -8.12 -3.29 -9.35
C SER A 186 -9.10 -2.92 -8.23
N LEU A 187 -10.27 -2.38 -8.55
CA LEU A 187 -11.29 -2.05 -7.57
C LEU A 187 -11.91 -3.31 -6.96
N ILE A 188 -12.16 -4.34 -7.76
CA ILE A 188 -12.68 -5.62 -7.26
C ILE A 188 -11.68 -6.23 -6.28
N VAL A 189 -10.39 -6.28 -6.64
CA VAL A 189 -9.33 -6.76 -5.75
C VAL A 189 -9.22 -5.89 -4.50
N TRP A 190 -9.32 -4.57 -4.63
CA TRP A 190 -9.30 -3.65 -3.50
C TRP A 190 -10.42 -3.95 -2.49
N ILE A 191 -11.67 -4.07 -2.96
CA ILE A 191 -12.82 -4.36 -2.09
C ILE A 191 -12.63 -5.72 -1.41
N TYR A 192 -12.28 -6.75 -2.16
CA TYR A 192 -12.11 -8.10 -1.63
C TYR A 192 -10.99 -8.18 -0.58
N MET A 193 -9.84 -7.56 -0.87
CA MET A 193 -8.68 -7.56 0.02
C MET A 193 -8.92 -6.65 1.24
N ARG A 194 -9.26 -5.38 1.04
CA ARG A 194 -9.27 -4.35 2.09
C ARG A 194 -10.61 -4.17 2.82
N CYS A 195 -11.73 -4.52 2.18
CA CYS A 195 -13.06 -4.33 2.76
C CYS A 195 -13.73 -5.64 3.19
N MET A 196 -13.21 -6.80 2.79
CA MET A 196 -13.71 -8.11 3.23
C MET A 196 -12.66 -8.88 4.03
N THR A 197 -11.48 -9.10 3.45
CA THR A 197 -10.42 -9.90 4.08
C THR A 197 -9.77 -9.18 5.27
N PHE A 198 -9.41 -7.90 5.13
CA PHE A 198 -8.79 -7.16 6.25
C PHE A 198 -9.70 -7.04 7.49
N PRO A 199 -11.02 -6.75 7.39
CA PRO A 199 -11.90 -6.80 8.55
C PRO A 199 -11.93 -8.14 9.27
N GLN A 200 -11.80 -9.26 8.56
CA GLN A 200 -11.66 -10.58 9.19
C GLN A 200 -10.36 -10.70 9.99
N LEU A 201 -9.24 -10.19 9.45
CA LEU A 201 -7.98 -10.09 10.19
C LEU A 201 -8.14 -9.25 11.45
N LEU A 202 -8.76 -8.09 11.32
CA LEU A 202 -9.01 -7.16 12.42
C LEU A 202 -9.89 -7.80 13.51
N TYR A 203 -10.98 -8.46 13.11
CA TYR A 203 -11.85 -9.20 14.01
C TYR A 203 -11.06 -10.26 14.79
N THR A 204 -10.21 -11.01 14.10
CA THR A 204 -9.38 -12.06 14.71
C THR A 204 -8.41 -11.46 15.73
N VAL A 205 -7.73 -10.35 15.40
CA VAL A 205 -6.85 -9.66 16.37
C VAL A 205 -7.64 -9.14 17.58
N ILE A 206 -8.81 -8.53 17.38
CA ILE A 206 -9.58 -7.95 18.48
C ILE A 206 -10.10 -9.01 19.45
N PHE A 207 -10.65 -10.11 18.93
CA PHE A 207 -11.39 -11.08 19.73
C PHE A 207 -10.55 -12.28 20.19
N TYR A 208 -9.56 -12.70 19.40
CA TYR A 208 -8.79 -13.93 19.68
C TYR A 208 -7.40 -13.67 20.30
N THR A 209 -7.00 -12.41 20.51
CA THR A 209 -5.73 -12.07 21.21
C THR A 209 -5.92 -11.66 22.67
N ASN A 210 -7.11 -11.80 23.24
CA ASN A 210 -7.36 -11.39 24.63
C ASN A 210 -6.58 -12.21 25.67
N HIS A 211 -6.18 -13.43 25.32
CA HIS A 211 -5.35 -14.30 26.15
C HIS A 211 -3.85 -14.07 25.98
N VAL A 212 -3.44 -13.24 25.00
CA VAL A 212 -2.03 -12.94 24.72
C VAL A 212 -1.53 -11.93 25.76
N TYR A 213 -0.67 -12.40 26.67
CA TYR A 213 -0.06 -11.54 27.68
C TYR A 213 0.99 -10.62 27.05
N MET A 214 0.82 -9.31 27.23
CA MET A 214 1.66 -8.26 26.65
C MET A 214 1.62 -7.02 27.54
N PRO A 215 2.64 -6.14 27.51
CA PRO A 215 2.59 -4.88 28.23
C PRO A 215 1.28 -4.11 27.96
N PRO A 216 0.64 -3.51 28.98
CA PRO A 216 -0.73 -2.99 28.90
C PRO A 216 -0.99 -1.98 27.77
N LEU A 217 0.04 -1.26 27.32
CA LEU A 217 -0.08 -0.27 26.25
C LEU A 217 0.04 -0.87 24.84
N LEU A 218 0.80 -1.94 24.69
CA LEU A 218 1.30 -2.41 23.40
C LEU A 218 0.20 -3.08 22.55
N MET A 219 -0.57 -4.00 23.15
CA MET A 219 -1.68 -4.68 22.44
C MET A 219 -2.85 -3.71 22.10
N PRO A 220 -3.31 -2.84 23.01
CA PRO A 220 -4.33 -1.84 22.65
C PRO A 220 -3.87 -0.89 21.54
N LEU A 221 -2.60 -0.44 21.57
CA LEU A 221 -2.06 0.41 20.50
C LEU A 221 -2.01 -0.33 19.16
N PHE A 222 -1.62 -1.60 19.14
CA PHE A 222 -1.66 -2.42 17.93
C PHE A 222 -3.07 -2.54 17.35
N ARG A 223 -4.07 -2.83 18.19
CA ARG A 223 -5.49 -2.88 17.78
C ARG A 223 -5.98 -1.52 17.27
N LEU A 224 -5.64 -0.42 17.96
CA LEU A 224 -5.98 0.93 17.55
C LEU A 224 -5.40 1.26 16.17
N CYS A 225 -4.12 0.95 15.93
CA CYS A 225 -3.47 1.16 14.64
C CYS A 225 -4.16 0.38 13.51
N LEU A 226 -4.57 -0.88 13.73
CA LEU A 226 -5.33 -1.64 12.74
C LEU A 226 -6.72 -1.04 12.47
N CYS A 227 -7.41 -0.55 13.51
CA CYS A 227 -8.68 0.18 13.35
C CYS A 227 -8.52 1.46 12.53
N CYS A 228 -7.50 2.28 12.84
CA CYS A 228 -7.19 3.48 12.08
C CYS A 228 -6.87 3.16 10.61
N LEU A 229 -6.14 2.08 10.36
CA LEU A 229 -5.86 1.61 9.01
C LEU A 229 -7.14 1.20 8.27
N GLN A 230 -8.08 0.53 8.95
CA GLN A 230 -9.38 0.20 8.36
C GLN A 230 -10.24 1.43 8.04
N CYS A 231 -10.24 2.45 8.90
CA CYS A 231 -10.91 3.72 8.60
C CYS A 231 -10.35 4.37 7.33
N LEU A 232 -9.02 4.30 7.15
CA LEU A 232 -8.36 4.81 5.96
C LEU A 232 -8.72 4.01 4.70
N HIS A 233 -8.88 2.68 4.81
CA HIS A 233 -9.39 1.87 3.72
C HIS A 233 -10.79 2.31 3.28
N PHE A 234 -11.70 2.58 4.22
CA PHE A 234 -13.04 3.06 3.87
C PHE A 234 -13.01 4.43 3.21
N TYR A 235 -12.19 5.35 3.70
CA TYR A 235 -11.98 6.65 3.06
C TYR A 235 -11.48 6.53 1.62
N TRP A 236 -10.44 5.74 1.38
CA TRP A 236 -9.92 5.55 0.02
C TRP A 236 -10.89 4.79 -0.88
N THR A 237 -11.64 3.84 -0.34
CA THR A 237 -12.71 3.15 -1.08
C THR A 237 -13.75 4.15 -1.58
N PHE A 238 -14.16 5.11 -0.73
CA PHE A 238 -15.04 6.19 -1.13
C PHE A 238 -14.43 7.03 -2.29
N LEU A 239 -13.14 7.35 -2.24
CA LEU A 239 -12.46 8.07 -3.32
C LEU A 239 -12.42 7.26 -4.63
N LEU A 240 -12.18 5.94 -4.56
CA LEU A 240 -12.19 5.07 -5.74
C LEU A 240 -13.58 5.03 -6.40
N PHE A 241 -14.66 4.94 -5.61
CA PHE A 241 -16.02 5.04 -6.14
C PHE A 241 -16.31 6.41 -6.74
N LYS A 242 -15.80 7.49 -6.13
CA LYS A 242 -15.93 8.86 -6.67
C LYS A 242 -15.26 9.00 -8.04
N ILE A 243 -14.13 8.31 -8.27
CA ILE A 243 -13.47 8.25 -9.58
C ILE A 243 -14.36 7.55 -10.61
N ILE A 244 -14.96 6.39 -10.27
CA ILE A 244 -15.91 5.71 -11.17
C ILE A 244 -17.10 6.59 -11.51
N TYR A 245 -17.69 7.23 -10.50
CA TYR A 245 -18.83 8.11 -10.69
C TYR A 245 -18.50 9.26 -11.65
N ASN A 246 -17.36 9.93 -11.44
CA ASN A 246 -16.93 11.00 -12.34
C ASN A 246 -16.61 10.50 -13.74
N PHE A 247 -16.05 9.30 -13.90
CA PHE A 247 -15.80 8.72 -15.20
C PHE A 247 -17.11 8.41 -15.95
N ALA A 248 -18.06 7.76 -15.27
CA ALA A 248 -19.32 7.33 -15.86
C ALA A 248 -20.23 8.51 -16.25
N PHE A 249 -20.30 9.56 -15.43
CA PHE A 249 -21.24 10.66 -15.63
C PHE A 249 -20.64 11.93 -16.21
N LYS A 250 -19.32 12.12 -16.11
CA LYS A 250 -18.63 13.33 -16.61
C LYS A 250 -17.62 13.04 -17.72
N GLY A 251 -17.34 11.76 -18.02
CA GLY A 251 -16.36 11.36 -19.04
C GLY A 251 -14.91 11.69 -18.68
N VAL A 252 -14.62 12.03 -17.41
CA VAL A 252 -13.27 12.44 -17.00
C VAL A 252 -12.67 11.42 -16.04
N ALA A 253 -11.62 10.74 -16.49
CA ALA A 253 -10.85 9.71 -15.78
C ALA A 253 -9.62 10.27 -15.04
N ASP A 254 -9.68 11.48 -14.49
CA ASP A 254 -8.51 12.05 -13.81
C ASP A 254 -8.57 11.78 -12.30
N ASP A 255 -7.40 11.57 -11.71
CA ASP A 255 -7.23 11.42 -10.26
C ASP A 255 -7.74 12.67 -9.54
N ILE A 256 -8.74 12.51 -8.68
CA ILE A 256 -9.40 13.62 -7.97
C ILE A 256 -8.43 14.22 -6.94
N ILE A 257 -7.47 13.43 -6.47
CA ILE A 257 -6.44 13.84 -5.52
C ILE A 257 -5.58 14.96 -6.12
N ASP A 258 -5.21 14.85 -7.41
CA ASP A 258 -4.41 15.86 -8.11
C ASP A 258 -5.22 17.10 -8.53
N LYS A 259 -6.55 17.00 -8.70
CA LYS A 259 -7.39 18.12 -9.18
C LYS A 259 -7.52 19.27 -8.20
N ASN A 260 -7.49 19.00 -6.90
CA ASN A 260 -7.59 20.05 -5.88
C ASN A 260 -6.38 21.00 -5.89
N LYS A 261 -5.24 20.63 -6.51
CA LYS A 261 -4.08 21.53 -6.71
C LYS A 261 -4.32 22.53 -7.83
N VAL A 262 -4.77 22.08 -9.01
CA VAL A 262 -4.97 22.96 -10.18
C VAL A 262 -6.08 23.99 -9.94
N SER A 263 -7.12 23.64 -9.17
CA SER A 263 -8.17 24.59 -8.81
C SER A 263 -7.71 25.62 -7.78
N ASN A 264 -6.88 25.22 -6.80
CA ASN A 264 -6.42 26.11 -5.74
C ASN A 264 -5.28 27.04 -6.18
N GLU A 265 -4.49 26.66 -7.18
CA GLU A 265 -3.50 27.56 -7.80
C GLU A 265 -4.18 28.66 -8.62
N LYS A 266 -5.24 28.33 -9.37
CA LYS A 266 -6.01 29.33 -10.13
C LYS A 266 -6.75 30.35 -9.26
N VAL A 267 -7.17 29.98 -8.05
CA VAL A 267 -7.83 30.90 -7.11
C VAL A 267 -6.84 31.83 -6.41
N LYS A 268 -5.54 31.49 -6.40
CA LYS A 268 -4.49 32.38 -5.86
C LYS A 268 -3.97 33.39 -6.88
N GLU A 269 -4.28 33.21 -8.16
CA GLU A 269 -3.88 34.11 -9.26
C GLU A 269 -5.01 35.08 -9.71
N THR A 270 -6.15 35.07 -9.03
CA THR A 270 -7.29 35.99 -9.23
C THR A 270 -7.59 36.77 -7.98
#